data_AF-A0A537XNW8-F1
#
_entry.id   AF-A0A537XNW8-F1
#
_cell.length_a   1.000
_cell.length_b   1.000
_cell.length_c   1.000
_cell.angle_alpha   90.00
_cell.angle_beta   90.00
_cell.angle_gamma   90.00
#
_symmetry.space_group_name_H-M   'P 1'
#
loop_
_entity.id
_entity.type
_entity.pdbx_description
1 polymer ?
#
loop_
_entity_poly.entity_id
_entity_poly.type
_entity_poly.pdbx_seq_one_letter_code
_entity_poly.pdbx_strand_id
1 'polypeptide(L)' 'METRRILLDGQPTEVTRQGDVLVASDGRRIPIDDATHLPPVQPSKIICIHLNY' A
#
# COMPACT_ATOMS: atom_id res chain seq x y z
N MET A 1 1.38 -0.09 13.05
CA MET A 1 1.45 0.89 11.94
C MET A 1 1.17 0.11 10.66
N GLU A 2 0.19 0.52 9.87
CA GLU A 2 -0.20 -0.16 8.62
C GLU A 2 0.38 0.62 7.43
N THR A 3 1.11 -0.05 6.55
CA THR A 3 1.62 0.54 5.29
C THR A 3 0.87 -0.02 4.09
N ARG A 4 0.71 0.80 3.06
CA ARG A 4 0.12 0.42 1.78
C ARG A 4 0.98 0.96 0.64
N ARG A 5 0.84 0.35 -0.54
CA ARG A 5 1.32 0.93 -1.79
C ARG A 5 0.13 1.47 -2.57
N ILE A 6 0.25 2.70 -3.07
CA ILE A 6 -0.76 3.34 -3.92
C ILE A 6 -0.11 3.91 -5.17
N LEU A 7 -0.91 4.13 -6.20
CA LEU A 7 -0.50 4.95 -7.34
C LEU A 7 -0.70 6.42 -6.96
N LEU A 8 0.38 7.19 -6.90
CA LEU A 8 0.36 8.63 -6.61
C LEU A 8 1.19 9.34 -7.67
N ASP A 9 0.59 10.30 -8.37
CA ASP A 9 1.18 11.01 -9.52
C ASP A 9 1.81 10.06 -10.57
N GLY A 10 1.16 8.93 -10.82
CA GLY A 10 1.62 7.93 -11.77
C GLY A 10 2.78 7.05 -11.28
N GLN A 11 3.21 7.16 -10.02
CA GLN A 11 4.28 6.35 -9.45
C GLN A 11 3.78 5.49 -8.27
N PRO A 12 4.24 4.23 -8.13
CA PRO A 12 4.02 3.44 -6.94
C PRO A 12 4.67 4.09 -5.72
N THR A 13 3.86 4.47 -4.74
CA THR A 13 4.32 5.17 -3.53
C THR A 13 3.89 4.39 -2.29
N GLU A 14 4.82 4.20 -1.36
CA GLU A 14 4.52 3.64 -0.04
C GLU A 14 3.95 4.73 0.88
N VAL A 15 2.86 4.42 1.56
CA VAL A 15 2.12 5.34 2.44
C VAL A 15 1.77 4.65 3.75
N THR A 16 1.64 5.43 4.82
CA THR A 16 1.18 4.97 6.13
C THR A 16 -0.29 5.31 6.32
N ARG A 17 -1.11 4.34 6.72
CA ARG A 17 -2.50 4.60 7.09
C ARG A 17 -2.61 5.25 8.46
N GLN A 18 -3.39 6.32 8.54
CA GLN A 18 -3.77 7.01 9.76
C GLN A 18 -5.29 7.27 9.73
N GLY A 19 -6.08 6.39 10.38
CA GLY A 19 -7.54 6.45 10.30
C GLY A 19 -8.01 6.25 8.85
N ASP A 20 -8.72 7.25 8.33
CA ASP A 20 -9.29 7.24 6.97
C ASP A 20 -8.44 8.00 5.94
N VAL A 21 -7.18 8.29 6.30
CA VAL A 21 -6.22 8.88 5.37
C VAL A 21 -4.95 8.04 5.24
N LEU A 22 -4.30 8.19 4.09
CA LEU A 22 -2.99 7.67 3.77
C LEU A 22 -1.99 8.83 3.74
N VAL A 23 -0.88 8.67 4.44
CA VAL A 23 0.15 9.69 4.57
C VAL A 23 1.41 9.22 3.85
N ALA A 24 1.81 9.95 2.81
CA ALA A 24 3.07 9.73 2.10
C ALA A 24 4.26 10.25 2.91
N SER A 25 5.46 9.77 2.60
CA SER A 25 6.70 10.17 3.30
C SER A 25 7.03 11.66 3.14
N ASP A 26 6.54 12.29 2.08
CA ASP A 26 6.65 13.73 1.82
C ASP A 26 5.59 14.58 2.55
N GLY A 27 4.72 13.93 3.34
CA GLY A 27 3.69 14.57 4.16
C GLY A 27 2.34 14.76 3.47
N ARG A 28 2.20 14.42 2.18
CA ARG A 28 0.89 14.46 1.50
C ARG A 28 -0.10 13.50 2.14
N ARG A 29 -1.37 13.92 2.17
CA ARG A 29 -2.49 13.18 2.76
C ARG A 29 -3.53 12.89 1.71
N ILE A 30 -3.91 11.62 1.59
CA ILE A 30 -4.84 11.12 0.57
C ILE A 30 -5.98 10.39 1.30
N PRO A 31 -7.27 10.72 1.06
CA PRO A 31 -8.38 9.91 1.57
C PRO A 31 -8.27 8.48 1.06
N ILE A 32 -8.58 7.49 1.91
CA ILE A 32 -8.47 6.08 1.50
C ILE A 32 -9.34 5.78 0.28
N ASP A 33 -10.55 6.35 0.22
CA ASP A 33 -11.52 6.10 -0.83
C ASP A 33 -11.12 6.69 -2.19
N ASP A 34 -10.23 7.69 -2.20
CA ASP A 34 -9.71 8.33 -3.41
C ASP A 34 -8.44 7.65 -3.93
N ALA A 35 -7.83 6.76 -3.15
CA ALA A 35 -6.55 6.16 -3.47
C ALA A 35 -6.68 4.94 -4.40
N THR A 36 -5.90 4.91 -5.47
CA THR A 36 -5.72 3.68 -6.26
C THR A 36 -4.71 2.76 -5.55
N HIS A 37 -5.22 1.72 -4.89
CA HIS A 37 -4.40 0.75 -4.19
C HIS A 37 -3.64 -0.18 -5.15
N LEU A 38 -2.37 -0.44 -4.81
CA LEU A 38 -1.52 -1.41 -5.48
C LEU A 38 -1.28 -2.63 -4.57
N PRO A 39 -0.83 -3.77 -5.12
CA PRO A 39 -0.31 -4.86 -4.32
C PRO A 39 0.79 -4.36 -3.36
N PRO A 40 0.84 -4.87 -2.11
CA PRO A 40 1.72 -4.34 -1.06
C PRO A 40 3.21 -4.53 -1.35
N VAL A 41 3.56 -5.36 -2.33
CA VAL A 41 4.94 -5.61 -2.75
C VAL A 41 4.96 -6.03 -4.23
N GLN A 42 6.12 -5.89 -4.88
CA GLN A 42 6.43 -6.57 -6.14
C GLN A 42 7.34 -7.77 -5.82
N PRO A 43 6.76 -8.98 -5.62
CA PRO A 43 7.54 -10.13 -5.22
C PRO A 43 8.38 -10.65 -6.40
N SER A 44 9.60 -11.09 -6.13
CA SER A 44 10.39 -11.87 -7.12
C SER A 44 9.97 -13.34 -7.18
N LYS A 45 9.33 -13.84 -6.11
CA LYS A 45 8.79 -15.19 -5.98
C LYS A 45 7.67 -15.18 -4.94
N ILE A 46 6.67 -16.04 -5.14
CA ILE A 46 5.60 -16.31 -4.16
C ILE A 46 5.72 -17.79 -3.80
N ILE A 47 6.01 -18.08 -2.53
CA ILE A 47 6.15 -19.46 -2.02
C ILE A 47 4.95 -19.73 -1.13
N CYS A 48 4.21 -20.78 -1.45
CA CYS A 48 3.01 -21.18 -0.72
C CYS A 48 3.27 -22.51 -0.02
N ILE A 49 2.77 -22.64 1.20
CA ILE A 49 2.72 -23.92 1.91
C ILE A 49 1.49 -24.71 1.41
N HIS A 50 1.65 -26.02 1.28
CA HIS A 50 0.52 -26.92 1.08
C HIS A 50 -0.22 -27.15 2.43
N LEU A 51 -1.34 -27.87 2.43
CA LEU A 51 -2.14 -28.33 3.58
C LEU A 51 -1.79 -27.71 4.96
N ASN A 52 -2.16 -26.45 5.17
CA ASN A 52 -1.89 -25.70 6.40
C ASN A 52 -3.12 -24.88 6.81
N TYR A 53 -4.20 -25.61 7.07
CA TYR A 53 -5.37 -25.08 7.76
C TYR A 53 -5.06 -24.84 9.24
#